data_AF-A0A2V5HXW9-F1
#
_entry.id   AF-A0A2V5HXW9-F1
#
_cell.length_a   1.000
_cell.length_b   1.000
_cell.length_c   1.000
_cell.angle_alpha   90.00
_cell.angle_beta   90.00
_cell.angle_gamma   90.00
#
_symmetry.space_group_name_H-M   'P 1'
#
loop_
_entity.id
_entity.type
_entity.pdbx_description
1 polymer ?
#
loop_
_entity_poly.entity_id
_entity_poly.type
_entity_poly.pdbx_seq_one_letter_code
_entity_poly.pdbx_strand_id
1 'polypeptide(L)'
;MFTLPLLVVTLFLQVKFPVIPGLKAALYGALVLSALHAIFVPLKGHGDFVTYTNAFLSVSFIIRAVELLVLQELDDLQHLEKVSHVSSSILYSWEPLPRALGFRRFLRVCDLIANPRAIGWNHGSTKYLPPLQPVEGEAGGDHCAPEHRNMVVVAVGDRSSFLRAHLGTAVLAYLTMDTYQAAFMRNYPLLCDSVDRFLNGVLGWQVSPATSEMVVRRYLLSPGCWIAAYAFVDGIHSAAGVFSVGLVRLFTSKHAGEPWMYPPVFGSVRHLLAFNLRDIWGKMWHDLCRNPFLALSRAAIIPVKSIPVGLQRFLVISCTFFVSGVVHVAGTYAVSQDVFAVSMMMSFFCILPFCITAQHLLSDRFLPLLLPRSAFSRLAIWLVNMAFVMGWAHITSPWFLDHSKLPEAIGSVPLPVSVWKLAADV
;
A
#
# COMPACT_ATOMS: atom_id res chain seq x y z
N MET A 1 -7.78 -6.99 -18.46
CA MET A 1 -8.20 -6.30 -17.21
C MET A 1 -9.63 -6.67 -16.83
N PHE A 2 -9.95 -7.95 -16.60
CA PHE A 2 -11.33 -8.37 -16.27
C PHE A 2 -11.58 -8.63 -14.78
N THR A 3 -10.52 -8.80 -13.98
CA THR A 3 -10.65 -9.19 -12.57
C THR A 3 -11.40 -8.14 -11.74
N LEU A 4 -11.13 -6.84 -11.97
CA LEU A 4 -11.83 -5.77 -11.27
C LEU A 4 -13.33 -5.73 -11.60
N PRO A 5 -13.76 -5.64 -12.88
CA PRO A 5 -15.19 -5.74 -13.23
C PRO A 5 -15.85 -6.99 -12.67
N LEU A 6 -15.18 -8.15 -12.74
CA LEU A 6 -15.70 -9.40 -12.17
C LEU A 6 -15.87 -9.32 -10.65
N LEU A 7 -14.93 -8.69 -9.93
CA LEU A 7 -15.04 -8.52 -8.48
C LEU A 7 -16.20 -7.60 -8.11
N VAL A 8 -16.36 -6.49 -8.84
CA VAL A 8 -17.50 -5.58 -8.70
C VAL A 8 -18.82 -6.34 -8.89
N VAL A 9 -18.94 -7.10 -9.99
CA VAL A 9 -20.13 -7.91 -10.29
C VAL A 9 -20.37 -8.96 -9.19
N THR A 10 -19.31 -9.61 -8.70
CA THR A 10 -19.40 -10.65 -7.67
C THR A 10 -19.93 -10.11 -6.35
N LEU A 11 -19.38 -8.98 -5.88
CA LEU A 11 -19.84 -8.31 -4.66
C LEU A 11 -21.26 -7.73 -4.82
N PHE A 12 -21.54 -7.15 -6.00
CA PHE A 12 -22.87 -6.60 -6.31
C PHE A 12 -23.94 -7.70 -6.29
N LEU A 13 -23.67 -8.86 -6.90
CA LEU A 13 -24.61 -9.98 -7.01
C LEU A 13 -24.59 -10.95 -5.82
N GLN A 14 -23.78 -10.71 -4.78
CA GLN A 14 -23.63 -11.63 -3.64
C GLN A 14 -24.98 -11.98 -2.98
N VAL A 15 -25.92 -11.03 -2.89
CA VAL A 15 -27.28 -11.26 -2.34
C VAL A 15 -28.11 -12.28 -3.13
N LYS A 16 -27.70 -12.61 -4.36
CA LYS A 16 -28.37 -13.61 -5.22
C LYS A 16 -27.76 -15.01 -5.10
N PHE A 17 -26.64 -15.17 -4.39
CA PHE A 17 -25.98 -16.49 -4.25
C PHE A 17 -26.87 -17.58 -3.64
N PRO A 18 -27.73 -17.30 -2.63
CA PRO A 18 -28.63 -18.32 -2.09
C PRO A 18 -29.79 -18.67 -3.05
N VAL A 19 -30.10 -17.79 -4.00
CA VAL A 19 -31.29 -17.90 -4.86
C VAL A 19 -30.96 -18.49 -6.22
N ILE A 20 -29.75 -18.28 -6.73
CA ILE A 20 -29.33 -18.72 -8.07
C ILE A 20 -28.26 -19.81 -7.91
N PRO A 21 -28.62 -21.10 -8.07
CA PRO A 21 -27.67 -22.20 -7.98
C PRO A 21 -26.50 -22.04 -8.94
N GLY A 22 -25.29 -22.33 -8.48
CA GLY A 22 -24.08 -22.26 -9.30
C GLY A 22 -23.50 -20.85 -9.54
N LEU A 23 -24.25 -19.76 -9.29
CA LEU A 23 -23.78 -18.39 -9.52
C LEU A 23 -22.50 -18.07 -8.73
N LYS A 24 -22.47 -18.44 -7.44
CA LYS A 24 -21.30 -18.26 -6.57
C LYS A 24 -20.06 -18.95 -7.15
N ALA A 25 -20.18 -20.23 -7.51
CA ALA A 25 -19.07 -21.02 -8.04
C ALA A 25 -18.59 -20.48 -9.40
N ALA A 26 -19.52 -20.10 -10.28
CA ALA A 26 -19.20 -19.53 -11.59
C ALA A 26 -18.41 -18.22 -11.46
N LEU A 27 -18.86 -17.29 -10.60
CA LEU A 27 -18.19 -16.00 -10.40
C LEU A 27 -16.83 -16.15 -9.70
N TYR A 28 -16.72 -17.05 -8.72
CA TYR A 28 -15.43 -17.34 -8.07
C TYR A 28 -14.43 -17.97 -9.06
N GLY A 29 -14.89 -18.92 -9.87
CA GLY A 29 -14.08 -19.51 -10.94
C GLY A 29 -13.63 -18.47 -11.97
N ALA A 30 -14.54 -17.61 -12.42
CA ALA A 30 -14.25 -16.54 -13.37
C ALA A 30 -13.22 -15.53 -12.81
N LEU A 31 -13.32 -15.18 -11.53
CA LEU A 31 -12.34 -14.32 -10.85
C LEU A 31 -10.93 -14.93 -10.92
N VAL A 32 -10.79 -16.18 -10.49
CA VAL A 32 -9.50 -16.89 -10.48
C VAL A 32 -8.95 -17.02 -11.90
N LEU A 33 -9.76 -17.48 -12.86
CA LEU A 33 -9.36 -17.59 -14.26
C LEU A 33 -8.93 -16.24 -14.85
N SER A 34 -9.64 -15.16 -14.53
CA SER A 34 -9.25 -13.82 -14.98
C SER A 34 -7.94 -13.35 -14.37
N ALA A 35 -7.64 -13.68 -13.11
CA ALA A 35 -6.38 -13.34 -12.48
C ALA A 35 -5.23 -14.16 -13.06
N LEU A 36 -5.43 -15.47 -13.29
CA LEU A 36 -4.46 -16.33 -13.97
C LEU A 36 -4.17 -15.82 -15.39
N HIS A 37 -5.21 -15.44 -16.14
CA HIS A 37 -5.04 -14.83 -17.46
C HIS A 37 -4.19 -13.56 -17.39
N ALA A 38 -4.38 -12.70 -16.39
CA ALA A 38 -3.58 -11.48 -16.23
C ALA A 38 -2.08 -11.75 -15.99
N ILE A 39 -1.73 -12.91 -15.42
CA ILE A 39 -0.35 -13.32 -15.11
C ILE A 39 0.28 -14.04 -16.30
N PHE A 40 -0.41 -15.03 -16.86
CA PHE A 40 0.14 -15.94 -17.88
C PHE A 40 -0.08 -15.47 -19.32
N VAL A 41 -1.03 -14.56 -19.53
CA VAL A 41 -1.32 -13.95 -20.83
C VAL A 41 -1.27 -12.43 -20.68
N PRO A 42 -0.08 -11.85 -20.46
CA PRO A 42 0.09 -10.43 -20.19
C PRO A 42 -0.28 -9.56 -21.40
N LEU A 43 -0.61 -8.29 -21.13
CA LEU A 43 -0.94 -7.29 -22.15
C LEU A 43 0.32 -6.84 -22.91
N LYS A 44 0.75 -7.66 -23.88
CA LYS A 44 1.89 -7.31 -24.75
C LYS A 44 1.63 -5.94 -25.43
N GLY A 45 2.68 -5.13 -25.54
CA GLY A 45 2.65 -3.83 -26.22
C GLY A 45 2.13 -2.64 -25.40
N HIS A 46 1.71 -2.82 -24.14
CA HIS A 46 1.19 -1.72 -23.30
C HIS A 46 2.22 -1.15 -22.30
N GLY A 47 3.48 -1.58 -22.38
CA GLY A 47 4.57 -1.20 -21.48
C GLY A 47 4.61 -2.02 -20.18
N ASP A 48 5.77 -2.00 -19.53
CA ASP A 48 6.04 -2.80 -18.34
C ASP A 48 5.18 -2.36 -17.16
N PHE A 49 4.94 -1.05 -17.01
CA PHE A 49 4.07 -0.52 -15.97
C PHE A 49 2.65 -1.12 -16.00
N VAL A 50 2.01 -1.10 -17.17
CA VAL A 50 0.63 -1.59 -17.34
C VAL A 50 0.57 -3.09 -17.15
N THR A 51 1.56 -3.81 -17.68
CA THR A 51 1.68 -5.26 -17.57
C THR A 51 1.85 -5.69 -16.11
N TYR A 52 2.81 -5.09 -15.40
CA TYR A 52 3.08 -5.34 -13.99
C TYR A 52 1.84 -5.04 -13.14
N THR A 53 1.26 -3.85 -13.30
CA THR A 53 0.14 -3.37 -12.50
C THR A 53 -1.12 -4.20 -12.73
N ASN A 54 -1.39 -4.63 -13.97
CA ASN A 54 -2.54 -5.49 -14.27
C ASN A 54 -2.43 -6.83 -13.52
N ALA A 55 -1.28 -7.51 -13.56
CA ALA A 55 -1.08 -8.77 -12.85
C ALA A 55 -1.06 -8.58 -11.31
N PHE A 56 -0.36 -7.56 -10.82
CA PHE A 56 -0.31 -7.20 -9.40
C PHE A 56 -1.71 -6.92 -8.84
N LEU A 57 -2.49 -6.08 -9.51
CA LEU A 57 -3.84 -5.73 -9.07
C LEU A 57 -4.80 -6.91 -9.21
N SER A 58 -4.68 -7.73 -10.27
CA SER A 58 -5.50 -8.93 -10.40
C SER A 58 -5.35 -9.89 -9.22
N VAL A 59 -4.12 -10.15 -8.75
CA VAL A 59 -3.91 -10.98 -7.55
C VAL A 59 -4.39 -10.26 -6.29
N SER A 60 -4.13 -8.96 -6.17
CA SER A 60 -4.65 -8.15 -5.06
C SER A 60 -6.17 -8.20 -4.95
N PHE A 61 -6.88 -8.20 -6.08
CA PHE A 61 -8.33 -8.34 -6.14
C PHE A 61 -8.81 -9.72 -5.74
N ILE A 62 -8.06 -10.79 -6.03
CA ILE A 62 -8.38 -12.13 -5.48
C ILE A 62 -8.26 -12.12 -3.96
N ILE A 63 -7.19 -11.52 -3.41
CA ILE A 63 -7.03 -11.43 -1.95
C ILE A 63 -8.18 -10.61 -1.35
N ARG A 64 -8.54 -9.49 -1.97
CA ARG A 64 -9.69 -8.67 -1.54
C ARG A 64 -11.02 -9.43 -1.67
N ALA A 65 -11.17 -10.27 -2.69
CA ALA A 65 -12.34 -11.14 -2.86
C ALA A 65 -12.42 -12.15 -1.71
N VAL A 66 -11.32 -12.79 -1.33
CA VAL A 66 -11.29 -13.73 -0.19
C VAL A 66 -11.61 -13.00 1.11
N GLU A 67 -10.98 -11.85 1.37
CA GLU A 67 -11.29 -11.04 2.54
C GLU A 67 -12.78 -10.72 2.62
N LEU A 68 -13.35 -10.12 1.57
CA LEU A 68 -14.72 -9.63 1.62
C LEU A 68 -15.77 -10.76 1.50
N LEU A 69 -15.58 -11.75 0.63
CA LEU A 69 -16.62 -12.74 0.30
C LEU A 69 -16.51 -14.04 1.09
N VAL A 70 -15.36 -14.31 1.72
CA VAL A 70 -15.11 -15.56 2.46
C VAL A 70 -14.86 -15.30 3.94
N LEU A 71 -14.07 -14.29 4.28
CA LEU A 71 -13.72 -14.00 5.68
C LEU A 71 -14.68 -13.03 6.36
N GLN A 72 -15.34 -12.16 5.59
CA GLN A 72 -16.34 -11.22 6.08
C GLN A 72 -17.74 -11.65 5.65
N GLU A 73 -18.74 -11.31 6.46
CA GLU A 73 -20.14 -11.40 6.09
C GLU A 73 -20.58 -10.04 5.53
N LEU A 74 -20.87 -9.98 4.22
CA LEU A 74 -21.23 -8.71 3.56
C LEU A 74 -22.45 -8.02 4.19
N ASP A 75 -23.38 -8.81 4.73
CA ASP A 75 -24.58 -8.31 5.40
C ASP A 75 -24.27 -7.57 6.72
N ASP A 76 -23.15 -7.90 7.37
CA ASP A 76 -22.71 -7.25 8.60
C ASP A 76 -21.87 -5.99 8.34
N LEU A 77 -21.49 -5.74 7.08
CA LEU A 77 -20.69 -4.58 6.73
C LEU A 77 -21.54 -3.30 6.76
N GLN A 78 -21.06 -2.35 7.55
CA GLN A 78 -21.66 -1.01 7.68
C GLN A 78 -20.67 0.04 7.22
N HIS A 79 -21.19 1.07 6.53
CA HIS A 79 -20.44 2.22 6.08
C HIS A 79 -20.94 3.48 6.79
N LEU A 80 -20.01 4.34 7.22
CA LEU A 80 -20.29 5.61 7.86
C LEU A 80 -20.75 6.65 6.82
N GLU A 81 -22.06 6.87 6.71
CA GLU A 81 -22.67 7.78 5.73
C GLU A 81 -22.96 9.16 6.32
N LYS A 82 -22.83 10.20 5.50
CA LYS A 82 -23.18 11.57 5.85
C LYS A 82 -24.69 11.77 5.71
N VAL A 83 -25.37 12.06 6.81
CA VAL A 83 -26.84 12.17 6.86
C VAL A 83 -27.29 13.63 6.73
N SER A 84 -26.71 14.53 7.51
CA SER A 84 -27.14 15.94 7.54
C SER A 84 -26.04 16.87 8.05
N HIS A 85 -26.26 18.18 7.89
CA HIS A 85 -25.48 19.21 8.57
C HIS A 85 -26.32 19.79 9.69
N VAL A 86 -25.83 19.70 10.93
CA VAL A 86 -26.49 20.31 12.10
C VAL A 86 -25.55 21.39 12.65
N SER A 87 -25.97 22.64 12.52
CA SER A 87 -25.37 23.80 13.20
C SER A 87 -23.83 23.83 13.17
N SER A 88 -23.24 23.68 11.97
CA SER A 88 -21.79 23.61 11.63
C SER A 88 -21.07 22.27 11.78
N SER A 89 -21.74 21.23 12.30
CA SER A 89 -21.22 19.87 12.39
C SER A 89 -21.85 18.94 11.35
N ILE A 90 -21.10 17.91 10.92
CA ILE A 90 -21.61 16.89 9.99
C ILE A 90 -22.10 15.70 10.82
N LEU A 91 -23.36 15.33 10.63
CA LEU A 91 -23.96 14.14 11.23
C LEU A 91 -23.68 12.93 10.34
N TYR A 92 -23.19 11.85 10.93
CA TYR A 92 -22.96 10.57 10.28
C TYR A 92 -23.79 9.45 10.92
N SER A 93 -24.21 8.47 10.13
CA SER A 93 -24.83 7.23 10.60
C SER A 93 -24.09 6.02 10.04
N TRP A 94 -24.08 4.93 10.80
CA TRP A 94 -23.66 3.63 10.28
C TRP A 94 -24.80 3.02 9.47
N GLU A 95 -24.59 2.87 8.17
CA GLU A 95 -25.58 2.33 7.23
C GLU A 95 -25.15 0.94 6.74
N PRO A 96 -26.04 -0.06 6.76
CA PRO A 96 -25.73 -1.37 6.21
C PRO A 96 -25.58 -1.32 4.68
N LEU A 97 -24.87 -2.31 4.11
CA LEU A 97 -24.80 -2.47 2.67
C LEU A 97 -26.22 -2.72 2.09
N PRO A 98 -26.71 -1.90 1.14
CA PRO A 98 -28.08 -2.06 0.64
C PRO A 98 -28.31 -3.42 0.00
N ARG A 99 -29.36 -4.15 0.42
CA ARG A 99 -29.72 -5.45 -0.16
C ARG A 99 -30.34 -5.36 -1.55
N ALA A 100 -31.05 -4.26 -1.83
CA ALA A 100 -31.63 -4.01 -3.14
C ALA A 100 -30.52 -3.81 -4.18
N LEU A 101 -30.62 -4.51 -5.31
CA LEU A 101 -29.75 -4.30 -6.46
C LEU A 101 -30.11 -2.95 -7.09
N GLY A 102 -29.23 -1.97 -6.94
CA GLY A 102 -29.44 -0.62 -7.44
C GLY A 102 -28.18 0.23 -7.34
N PHE A 103 -28.29 1.49 -7.74
CA PHE A 103 -27.16 2.40 -7.84
C PHE A 103 -26.43 2.61 -6.50
N ARG A 104 -27.17 2.72 -5.38
CA ARG A 104 -26.56 2.87 -4.03
C ARG A 104 -25.69 1.66 -3.67
N ARG A 105 -26.15 0.42 -3.93
CA ARG A 105 -25.35 -0.79 -3.70
C ARG A 105 -24.11 -0.82 -4.59
N PHE A 106 -24.27 -0.46 -5.87
CA PHE A 106 -23.14 -0.41 -6.81
C PHE A 106 -22.04 0.55 -6.33
N LEU A 107 -22.40 1.78 -5.95
CA LEU A 107 -21.43 2.75 -5.42
C LEU A 107 -20.73 2.25 -4.15
N ARG A 108 -21.47 1.59 -3.24
CA ARG A 108 -20.90 1.01 -2.01
C ARG A 108 -19.93 -0.13 -2.30
N VAL A 109 -20.22 -0.96 -3.28
CA VAL A 109 -19.31 -2.01 -3.75
C VAL A 109 -18.05 -1.40 -4.38
N CYS A 110 -18.20 -0.36 -5.22
CA CYS A 110 -17.05 0.35 -5.79
C CYS A 110 -16.18 0.97 -4.70
N ASP A 111 -16.77 1.57 -3.66
CA ASP A 111 -16.04 2.10 -2.51
C ASP A 111 -15.28 1.00 -1.76
N LEU A 112 -15.92 -0.15 -1.45
CA LEU A 112 -15.25 -1.29 -0.80
C LEU A 112 -14.01 -1.77 -1.56
N ILE A 113 -14.05 -1.76 -2.89
CA ILE A 113 -12.94 -2.23 -3.72
C ILE A 113 -11.85 -1.16 -3.84
N ALA A 114 -12.24 0.11 -4.01
CA ALA A 114 -11.30 1.23 -4.11
C ALA A 114 -10.65 1.60 -2.77
N ASN A 115 -11.22 1.13 -1.65
CA ASN A 115 -10.79 1.42 -0.29
C ASN A 115 -10.29 0.14 0.43
N PRO A 116 -9.10 -0.39 0.07
CA PRO A 116 -8.56 -1.59 0.69
C PRO A 116 -8.17 -1.40 2.17
N ARG A 117 -8.09 -0.15 2.64
CA ARG A 117 -7.90 0.21 4.05
C ARG A 117 -9.20 0.22 4.85
N ALA A 118 -10.34 0.04 4.18
CA ALA A 118 -11.68 0.02 4.77
C ALA A 118 -11.99 1.28 5.61
N ILE A 119 -11.48 2.45 5.20
CA ILE A 119 -11.71 3.72 5.90
C ILE A 119 -13.19 4.07 5.83
N GLY A 120 -13.82 4.34 6.97
CA GLY A 120 -15.27 4.59 7.03
C GLY A 120 -16.13 3.32 6.99
N TRP A 121 -15.53 2.13 7.01
CA TRP A 121 -16.24 0.85 7.20
C TRP A 121 -16.02 0.31 8.61
N ASN A 122 -17.02 -0.39 9.15
CA ASN A 122 -16.98 -0.94 10.51
C ASN A 122 -15.88 -2.00 10.74
N HIS A 123 -15.48 -2.73 9.71
CA HIS A 123 -14.35 -3.67 9.74
C HIS A 123 -12.97 -2.99 9.55
N GLY A 124 -12.96 -1.68 9.28
CA GLY A 124 -11.74 -0.89 9.12
C GLY A 124 -11.10 -0.49 10.45
N SER A 125 -9.91 0.11 10.36
CA SER A 125 -9.20 0.55 11.57
C SER A 125 -9.82 1.84 12.13
N THR A 126 -10.20 1.81 13.41
CA THR A 126 -10.74 2.98 14.13
C THR A 126 -9.78 4.16 14.20
N LYS A 127 -8.47 3.94 14.01
CA LYS A 127 -7.44 5.00 14.00
C LYS A 127 -7.67 6.07 12.91
N TYR A 128 -8.42 5.73 11.87
CA TYR A 128 -8.71 6.61 10.74
C TYR A 128 -10.06 7.30 10.85
N LEU A 129 -10.88 6.91 11.81
CA LEU A 129 -12.15 7.57 12.02
C LEU A 129 -11.90 8.91 12.70
N PRO A 130 -12.64 9.97 12.31
CA PRO A 130 -12.65 11.20 13.09
C PRO A 130 -13.18 10.92 14.51
N PRO A 131 -12.93 11.80 15.50
CA PRO A 131 -13.58 11.72 16.80
C PRO A 131 -15.10 11.76 16.61
N LEU A 132 -15.74 10.62 16.86
CA LEU A 132 -17.19 10.47 16.77
C LEU A 132 -17.78 10.59 18.17
N GLN A 133 -18.74 11.50 18.35
CA GLN A 133 -19.52 11.60 19.57
C GLN A 133 -20.94 11.07 19.33
N PRO A 134 -21.49 10.23 20.22
CA PRO A 134 -22.91 9.91 20.18
C PRO A 134 -23.71 11.21 20.31
N VAL A 135 -24.82 11.34 19.58
CA VAL A 135 -25.76 12.44 19.81
C VAL A 135 -26.39 12.25 21.20
N GLU A 136 -26.12 13.15 22.14
CA GLU A 136 -26.77 13.14 23.45
C GLU A 136 -28.28 13.42 23.27
N GLY A 137 -29.13 12.45 23.63
CA GLY A 137 -30.59 12.58 23.57
C GLY A 137 -31.39 11.37 23.06
N GLU A 138 -30.75 10.36 22.45
CA GLU A 138 -31.45 9.13 21.97
C GLU A 138 -31.42 7.97 23.00
N ALA A 139 -31.15 8.25 24.27
CA ALA A 139 -31.31 7.28 25.34
C ALA A 139 -32.72 7.41 25.95
N GLY A 140 -33.66 6.57 25.48
CA GLY A 140 -34.83 6.18 26.28
C GLY A 140 -36.15 6.91 25.98
N GLY A 141 -36.76 6.59 24.85
CA GLY A 141 -38.22 6.53 24.74
C GLY A 141 -38.61 5.05 24.64
N ASP A 142 -39.39 4.57 25.60
CA ASP A 142 -39.91 3.20 25.63
C ASP A 142 -40.68 2.94 24.32
N HIS A 143 -40.39 1.83 23.64
CA HIS A 143 -40.92 1.41 22.32
C HIS A 143 -40.30 2.06 21.06
N CYS A 144 -39.03 1.73 20.77
CA CYS A 144 -38.54 1.30 19.44
C CYS A 144 -37.03 1.11 19.52
N ALA A 145 -36.53 -0.04 19.05
CA ALA A 145 -35.08 -0.30 19.00
C ALA A 145 -34.38 0.77 18.13
N PRO A 146 -33.26 1.39 18.59
CA PRO A 146 -32.56 2.37 17.77
C PRO A 146 -31.82 1.63 16.65
N GLU A 147 -32.40 1.65 15.45
CA GLU A 147 -31.85 0.94 14.28
C GLU A 147 -30.61 1.66 13.70
N HIS A 148 -30.34 2.91 14.08
CA HIS A 148 -29.22 3.71 13.57
C HIS A 148 -28.50 4.44 14.70
N ARG A 149 -27.21 4.13 14.92
CA ARG A 149 -26.37 4.91 15.85
C ARG A 149 -25.92 6.20 15.16
N ASN A 150 -26.60 7.30 15.48
CA ASN A 150 -26.24 8.63 15.03
C ASN A 150 -24.97 9.12 15.73
N MET A 151 -23.98 9.54 14.95
CA MET A 151 -22.68 10.03 15.42
C MET A 151 -22.42 11.42 14.86
N VAL A 152 -22.06 12.36 15.72
CA VAL A 152 -21.62 13.70 15.31
C VAL A 152 -20.11 13.67 15.10
N VAL A 153 -19.66 14.16 13.95
CA VAL A 153 -18.24 14.48 13.76
C VAL A 153 -17.99 15.87 14.31
N VAL A 154 -17.15 15.94 15.33
CA VAL A 154 -16.52 17.18 15.76
C VAL A 154 -15.56 17.58 14.65
N ALA A 155 -15.77 18.74 14.02
CA ALA A 155 -15.03 19.14 12.82
C ALA A 155 -13.50 19.01 13.03
N VAL A 156 -12.86 18.11 12.28
CA VAL A 156 -11.40 17.96 12.29
C VAL A 156 -10.84 18.39 10.95
N GLY A 157 -10.08 19.49 10.99
CA GLY A 157 -9.18 19.90 9.92
C GLY A 157 -9.75 20.93 8.95
N ASP A 158 -8.94 21.95 8.66
CA ASP A 158 -9.19 22.91 7.59
C ASP A 158 -9.02 22.24 6.22
N ARG A 159 -10.09 22.19 5.43
CA ARG A 159 -10.09 21.62 4.07
C ARG A 159 -9.10 22.34 3.16
N SER A 160 -8.93 23.65 3.29
CA SER A 160 -7.97 24.41 2.47
C SER A 160 -6.54 23.93 2.72
N SER A 161 -6.18 23.74 3.99
CA SER A 161 -4.90 23.17 4.39
C SER A 161 -4.71 21.73 3.90
N PHE A 162 -5.75 20.89 3.96
CA PHE A 162 -5.72 19.54 3.38
C PHE A 162 -5.43 19.58 1.87
N LEU A 163 -6.18 20.39 1.10
CA LEU A 163 -6.02 20.47 -0.35
C LEU A 163 -4.65 21.01 -0.75
N ARG A 164 -4.14 22.04 -0.07
CA ARG A 164 -2.79 22.57 -0.32
C ARG A 164 -1.71 21.53 -0.05
N ALA A 165 -1.82 20.80 1.06
CA ALA A 165 -0.87 19.75 1.41
C ALA A 165 -0.86 18.61 0.36
N HIS A 166 -2.03 18.06 0.03
CA HIS A 166 -2.12 16.97 -0.95
C HIS A 166 -1.77 17.40 -2.37
N LEU A 167 -2.09 18.63 -2.78
CA LEU A 167 -1.64 19.16 -4.07
C LEU A 167 -0.12 19.28 -4.09
N GLY A 168 0.49 19.81 -3.02
CA GLY A 168 1.94 19.87 -2.87
C GLY A 168 2.60 18.50 -2.96
N THR A 169 2.04 17.50 -2.26
CA THR A 169 2.50 16.10 -2.34
C THR A 169 2.38 15.54 -3.75
N ALA A 170 1.26 15.75 -4.45
CA ALA A 170 1.07 15.27 -5.81
C ALA A 170 2.07 15.90 -6.79
N VAL A 171 2.34 17.20 -6.67
CA VAL A 171 3.36 17.90 -7.47
C VAL A 171 4.76 17.38 -7.15
N LEU A 172 5.12 17.24 -5.87
CA LEU A 172 6.44 16.74 -5.47
C LEU A 172 6.65 15.28 -5.94
N ALA A 173 5.62 14.45 -5.83
CA ALA A 173 5.63 13.09 -6.33
C ALA A 173 5.87 13.04 -7.83
N TYR A 174 5.19 13.90 -8.59
CA TYR A 174 5.39 14.03 -10.04
C TYR A 174 6.84 14.40 -10.38
N LEU A 175 7.39 15.42 -9.71
CA LEU A 175 8.77 15.87 -9.93
C LEU A 175 9.78 14.78 -9.56
N THR A 176 9.51 14.03 -8.50
CA THR A 176 10.37 12.90 -8.08
C THR A 176 10.35 11.79 -9.13
N MET A 177 9.18 11.45 -9.68
CA MET A 177 9.06 10.48 -10.76
C MET A 177 9.78 10.93 -12.04
N ASP A 178 9.61 12.20 -12.43
CA ASP A 178 10.31 12.75 -13.60
C ASP A 178 11.83 12.77 -13.40
N THR A 179 12.29 13.11 -12.20
CA THR A 179 13.71 13.08 -11.83
C THR A 179 14.27 11.67 -11.85
N TYR A 180 13.54 10.69 -11.32
CA TYR A 180 13.93 9.28 -11.39
C TYR A 180 14.08 8.82 -12.84
N GLN A 181 13.09 9.10 -13.70
CA GLN A 181 13.18 8.73 -15.11
C GLN A 181 14.30 9.49 -15.85
N ALA A 182 14.52 10.77 -15.53
CA ALA A 182 15.60 11.55 -16.11
C ALA A 182 16.96 10.95 -15.75
N ALA A 183 17.21 10.66 -14.47
CA ALA A 183 18.49 10.17 -13.99
C ALA A 183 18.77 8.72 -14.38
N PHE A 184 17.80 7.83 -14.16
CA PHE A 184 18.04 6.38 -14.22
C PHE A 184 17.55 5.70 -15.51
N MET A 185 16.63 6.32 -16.25
CA MET A 185 16.12 5.73 -17.50
C MET A 185 16.72 6.41 -18.75
N ARG A 186 16.85 7.75 -18.72
CA ARG A 186 17.34 8.52 -19.86
C ARG A 186 18.84 8.80 -19.81
N ASN A 187 19.34 9.21 -18.66
CA ASN A 187 20.72 9.71 -18.50
C ASN A 187 21.60 8.78 -17.65
N TYR A 188 21.29 7.49 -17.56
CA TYR A 188 22.04 6.55 -16.72
C TYR A 188 23.54 6.51 -17.03
N PRO A 189 24.00 6.46 -18.31
CA PRO A 189 25.43 6.51 -18.61
C PRO A 189 26.09 7.80 -18.13
N LEU A 190 25.44 8.96 -18.34
CA LEU A 190 25.95 10.26 -17.88
C LEU A 190 26.06 10.35 -16.36
N LEU A 191 25.13 9.71 -15.64
CA LEU A 191 25.18 9.59 -14.18
C LEU A 191 26.40 8.74 -13.76
N CYS A 192 26.64 7.61 -14.42
CA CYS A 192 27.83 6.78 -14.19
C CYS A 192 29.13 7.54 -14.45
N ASP A 193 29.23 8.27 -15.57
CA ASP A 193 30.40 9.07 -15.91
C ASP A 193 30.63 10.21 -14.89
N SER A 194 29.56 10.76 -14.34
CA SER A 194 29.64 11.82 -13.32
C SER A 194 30.13 11.28 -11.97
N VAL A 195 29.68 10.09 -11.58
CA VAL A 195 30.20 9.40 -10.40
C VAL A 195 31.66 9.00 -10.61
N ASP A 196 32.02 8.49 -11.78
CA ASP A 196 33.40 8.12 -12.11
C ASP A 196 34.36 9.32 -11.99
N ARG A 197 33.99 10.45 -12.61
CA ARG A 197 34.76 11.70 -12.51
C ARG A 197 34.89 12.19 -11.07
N PHE A 198 33.86 12.01 -10.24
CA PHE A 198 33.92 12.39 -8.83
C PHE A 198 34.87 11.47 -8.03
N LEU A 199 34.75 10.15 -8.17
CA LEU A 199 35.57 9.18 -7.45
C LEU A 199 37.05 9.26 -7.86
N ASN A 200 37.31 9.40 -9.16
CA ASN A 200 38.67 9.46 -9.71
C ASN A 200 39.29 10.87 -9.62
N GLY A 201 38.53 11.91 -9.97
CA GLY A 201 39.04 13.27 -10.05
C GLY A 201 39.04 14.02 -8.72
N VAL A 202 37.98 13.87 -7.91
CA VAL A 202 37.84 14.62 -6.65
C VAL A 202 38.39 13.83 -5.47
N LEU A 203 38.05 12.54 -5.36
CA LEU A 203 38.48 11.69 -4.25
C LEU A 203 39.81 10.96 -4.49
N GLY A 204 40.27 10.89 -5.74
CA GLY A 204 41.55 10.27 -6.09
C GLY A 204 41.59 8.74 -5.89
N TRP A 205 40.45 8.06 -5.88
CA TRP A 205 40.36 6.63 -5.51
C TRP A 205 40.79 5.65 -6.61
N GLN A 206 41.09 6.13 -7.83
CA GLN A 206 41.55 5.30 -8.98
C GLN A 206 40.68 4.05 -9.20
N VAL A 207 39.37 4.25 -9.25
CA VAL A 207 38.36 3.20 -9.46
C VAL A 207 38.12 2.96 -10.94
N SER A 208 37.79 1.71 -11.28
CA SER A 208 37.38 1.36 -12.64
C SER A 208 35.97 1.87 -12.96
N PRO A 209 35.63 2.12 -14.24
CA PRO A 209 34.27 2.49 -14.63
C PRO A 209 33.19 1.48 -14.19
N ALA A 210 33.53 0.18 -14.18
CA ALA A 210 32.64 -0.87 -13.68
C ALA A 210 32.34 -0.72 -12.18
N THR A 211 33.33 -0.26 -11.39
CA THR A 211 33.15 0.04 -9.97
C THR A 211 32.24 1.26 -9.79
N SER A 212 32.43 2.31 -10.60
CA SER A 212 31.60 3.52 -10.60
C SER A 212 30.13 3.20 -10.93
N GLU A 213 29.89 2.38 -11.96
CA GLU A 213 28.56 1.89 -12.30
C GLU A 213 27.94 1.05 -11.17
N MET A 214 28.72 0.14 -10.57
CA MET A 214 28.26 -0.64 -9.41
C MET A 214 27.84 0.28 -8.25
N VAL A 215 28.58 1.36 -8.00
CA VAL A 215 28.23 2.35 -6.97
C VAL A 215 26.89 3.03 -7.29
N VAL A 216 26.70 3.47 -8.54
CA VAL A 216 25.41 4.05 -8.99
C VAL A 216 24.28 3.05 -8.81
N ARG A 217 24.45 1.83 -9.33
CA ARG A 217 23.42 0.79 -9.30
C ARG A 217 23.04 0.41 -7.86
N ARG A 218 24.02 0.23 -6.97
CA ARG A 218 23.77 -0.28 -5.62
C ARG A 218 23.36 0.81 -4.62
N TYR A 219 23.92 2.01 -4.74
CA TYR A 219 23.76 3.06 -3.73
C TYR A 219 22.94 4.27 -4.20
N LEU A 220 22.73 4.46 -5.50
CA LEU A 220 21.88 5.54 -6.02
C LEU A 220 20.56 5.00 -6.60
N LEU A 221 20.63 4.01 -7.49
CA LEU A 221 19.45 3.44 -8.15
C LEU A 221 18.54 2.72 -7.14
N SER A 222 19.10 1.95 -6.20
CA SER A 222 18.26 1.25 -5.20
C SER A 222 17.44 2.22 -4.34
N PRO A 223 18.03 3.21 -3.64
CA PRO A 223 17.25 4.21 -2.93
C PRO A 223 16.36 5.04 -3.86
N GLY A 224 16.84 5.38 -5.06
CA GLY A 224 16.08 6.11 -6.07
C GLY A 224 14.79 5.39 -6.47
N CYS A 225 14.86 4.08 -6.71
CA CYS A 225 13.70 3.25 -7.03
C CYS A 225 12.71 3.18 -5.87
N TRP A 226 13.18 3.09 -4.63
CA TRP A 226 12.33 3.10 -3.44
C TRP A 226 11.62 4.44 -3.25
N ILE A 227 12.35 5.55 -3.45
CA ILE A 227 11.80 6.91 -3.40
C ILE A 227 10.78 7.11 -4.52
N ALA A 228 11.05 6.62 -5.73
CA ALA A 228 10.12 6.69 -6.86
C ALA A 228 8.85 5.86 -6.59
N ALA A 229 8.96 4.64 -6.04
CA ALA A 229 7.81 3.84 -5.65
C ALA A 229 6.98 4.50 -4.54
N TYR A 230 7.65 5.10 -3.54
CA TYR A 230 7.00 5.91 -2.50
C TYR A 230 6.22 7.07 -3.14
N ALA A 231 6.90 7.87 -3.97
CA ALA A 231 6.33 9.04 -4.62
C ALA A 231 5.14 8.66 -5.50
N PHE A 232 5.24 7.57 -6.26
CA PHE A 232 4.17 7.08 -7.10
C PHE A 232 2.89 6.77 -6.30
N VAL A 233 3.00 5.98 -5.24
CA VAL A 233 1.85 5.57 -4.42
C VAL A 233 1.26 6.78 -3.67
N ASP A 234 2.12 7.61 -3.06
CA ASP A 234 1.68 8.78 -2.28
C ASP A 234 1.09 9.87 -3.18
N GLY A 235 1.64 10.03 -4.38
CA GLY A 235 1.17 10.95 -5.42
C GLY A 235 -0.21 10.57 -5.94
N ILE A 236 -0.43 9.29 -6.28
CA ILE A 236 -1.76 8.81 -6.71
C ILE A 236 -2.78 8.99 -5.59
N HIS A 237 -2.42 8.61 -4.36
CA HIS A 237 -3.31 8.79 -3.21
C HIS A 237 -3.68 10.26 -3.01
N SER A 238 -2.70 11.16 -3.11
CA SER A 238 -2.91 12.59 -2.94
C SER A 238 -3.73 13.20 -4.06
N ALA A 239 -3.49 12.80 -5.31
CA ALA A 239 -4.30 13.21 -6.45
C ALA A 239 -5.77 12.75 -6.29
N ALA A 240 -5.99 11.51 -5.83
CA ALA A 240 -7.34 11.02 -5.54
C ALA A 240 -8.03 11.82 -4.41
N GLY A 241 -7.27 12.22 -3.38
CA GLY A 241 -7.77 13.10 -2.30
C GLY A 241 -8.15 14.49 -2.81
N VAL A 242 -7.30 15.13 -3.63
CA VAL A 242 -7.59 16.43 -4.26
C VAL A 242 -8.83 16.36 -5.15
N PHE A 243 -8.93 15.30 -5.97
CA PHE A 243 -10.07 15.07 -6.83
C PHE A 243 -11.36 14.91 -6.02
N SER A 244 -11.37 14.02 -5.02
CA SER A 244 -12.57 13.69 -4.26
C SER A 244 -13.02 14.78 -3.28
N VAL A 245 -12.09 15.39 -2.54
CA VAL A 245 -12.40 16.41 -1.52
C VAL A 245 -12.59 17.79 -2.15
N GLY A 246 -11.85 18.08 -3.23
CA GLY A 246 -11.84 19.37 -3.91
C GLY A 246 -12.74 19.38 -5.14
N LEU A 247 -12.34 18.65 -6.20
CA LEU A 247 -12.96 18.80 -7.52
C LEU A 247 -14.40 18.30 -7.58
N VAL A 248 -14.71 17.13 -7.00
CA VAL A 248 -16.08 16.59 -6.95
C VAL A 248 -17.04 17.56 -6.27
N ARG A 249 -16.58 18.30 -5.25
CA ARG A 249 -17.38 19.28 -4.53
C ARG A 249 -17.88 20.43 -5.41
N LEU A 250 -17.13 20.80 -6.46
CA LEU A 250 -17.56 21.82 -7.41
C LEU A 250 -18.84 21.42 -8.15
N PHE A 251 -19.11 20.12 -8.26
CA PHE A 251 -20.29 19.57 -8.92
C PHE A 251 -21.34 19.05 -7.94
N THR A 252 -20.94 18.44 -6.83
CA THR A 252 -21.87 17.87 -5.84
C THR A 252 -21.27 17.86 -4.42
N SER A 253 -21.85 18.65 -3.52
CA SER A 253 -21.42 18.71 -2.12
C SER A 253 -21.79 17.46 -1.31
N LYS A 254 -22.79 16.69 -1.77
CA LYS A 254 -23.25 15.46 -1.13
C LYS A 254 -22.31 14.28 -1.32
N HIS A 255 -21.68 14.16 -2.50
CA HIS A 255 -20.81 13.03 -2.84
C HIS A 255 -19.31 13.36 -2.75
N ALA A 256 -18.96 14.61 -2.46
CA ALA A 256 -17.57 14.99 -2.21
C ALA A 256 -17.03 14.26 -0.97
N GLY A 257 -15.79 13.78 -1.07
CA GLY A 257 -15.08 13.19 0.06
C GLY A 257 -14.78 14.23 1.14
N GLU A 258 -14.50 13.76 2.34
CA GLU A 258 -14.05 14.60 3.46
C GLU A 258 -12.57 14.29 3.78
N PRO A 259 -11.79 15.26 4.30
CA PRO A 259 -10.35 15.10 4.53
C PRO A 259 -9.95 13.83 5.30
N TRP A 260 -10.73 13.45 6.32
CA TRP A 260 -10.45 12.27 7.15
C TRP A 260 -10.52 10.94 6.36
N MET A 261 -11.19 10.91 5.20
CA MET A 261 -11.29 9.72 4.35
C MET A 261 -9.98 9.42 3.61
N TYR A 262 -9.05 10.38 3.57
CA TYR A 262 -7.76 10.28 2.87
C TYR A 262 -6.59 10.46 3.86
N PRO A 263 -6.47 9.60 4.89
CA PRO A 263 -5.34 9.65 5.79
C PRO A 263 -4.06 9.24 5.04
N PRO A 264 -2.89 9.76 5.45
CA PRO A 264 -1.60 9.43 4.84
C PRO A 264 -1.43 7.92 4.65
N VAL A 265 -0.94 7.52 3.47
CA VAL A 265 -0.71 6.11 3.14
C VAL A 265 0.58 5.59 3.75
N PHE A 266 1.57 6.46 3.88
CA PHE A 266 2.83 6.19 4.55
C PHE A 266 2.85 6.79 5.95
N GLY A 267 3.58 6.14 6.86
CA GLY A 267 3.88 6.71 8.17
C GLY A 267 5.10 7.62 8.16
N SER A 268 5.51 8.03 9.36
CA SER A 268 6.61 8.98 9.51
C SER A 268 7.96 8.41 9.03
N VAL A 269 8.69 9.19 8.24
CA VAL A 269 10.10 8.93 7.86
C VAL A 269 11.04 8.77 9.06
N ARG A 270 10.64 9.21 10.25
CA ARG A 270 11.39 8.96 11.50
C ARG A 270 11.61 7.47 11.77
N HIS A 271 10.69 6.62 11.31
CA HIS A 271 10.83 5.16 11.42
C HIS A 271 11.92 4.60 10.49
N LEU A 272 12.23 5.26 9.37
CA LEU A 272 13.40 4.95 8.54
C LEU A 272 14.69 5.24 9.30
N LEU A 273 14.76 6.43 9.89
CA LEU A 273 15.93 6.92 10.63
C LEU A 273 16.17 6.19 11.95
N ALA A 274 15.19 5.41 12.42
CA ALA A 274 15.36 4.49 13.54
C ALA A 274 16.12 3.19 13.15
N PHE A 275 16.33 2.96 11.84
CA PHE A 275 17.00 1.78 11.30
C PHE A 275 16.46 0.46 11.84
N ASN A 276 15.15 0.36 12.05
CA ASN A 276 14.50 -0.84 12.53
C ASN A 276 13.57 -1.39 11.44
N LEU A 277 13.88 -2.59 10.92
CA LEU A 277 13.13 -3.21 9.81
C LEU A 277 11.64 -3.38 10.15
N ARG A 278 11.32 -3.73 11.40
CA ARG A 278 9.93 -3.86 11.84
C ARG A 278 9.18 -2.54 11.72
N ASP A 279 9.81 -1.43 12.09
CA ASP A 279 9.21 -0.10 12.04
C ASP A 279 9.16 0.45 10.62
N ILE A 280 10.19 0.19 9.80
CA ILE A 280 10.21 0.53 8.38
C ILE A 280 9.02 -0.13 7.67
N TRP A 281 8.89 -1.45 7.75
CA TRP A 281 7.81 -2.16 7.04
C TRP A 281 6.45 -2.08 7.75
N GLY A 282 6.44 -1.96 9.07
CA GLY A 282 5.22 -2.03 9.88
C GLY A 282 4.61 -0.69 10.28
N LYS A 283 5.36 0.42 10.18
CA LYS A 283 4.90 1.76 10.56
C LYS A 283 5.14 2.80 9.48
N MET A 284 6.25 2.74 8.73
CA MET A 284 6.56 3.72 7.69
C MET A 284 5.96 3.34 6.33
N TRP A 285 6.25 2.14 5.86
CA TRP A 285 5.87 1.68 4.52
C TRP A 285 4.35 1.65 4.37
N HIS A 286 3.87 1.75 3.13
CA HIS A 286 2.46 1.97 2.86
C HIS A 286 1.57 0.91 3.51
N ASP A 287 0.42 1.34 4.04
CA ASP A 287 -0.55 0.41 4.63
C ASP A 287 -1.74 0.05 3.73
N LEU A 288 -1.66 0.41 2.43
CA LEU A 288 -2.72 0.19 1.44
C LEU A 288 -3.25 -1.25 1.39
N CYS A 289 -2.36 -2.24 1.33
CA CYS A 289 -2.71 -3.67 1.27
C CYS A 289 -2.62 -4.37 2.63
N ARG A 290 -2.34 -3.63 3.70
CA ARG A 290 -2.04 -4.23 5.01
C ARG A 290 -3.23 -4.96 5.61
N ASN A 291 -4.42 -4.37 5.53
CA ASN A 291 -5.64 -4.96 6.08
C ASN A 291 -5.99 -6.30 5.41
N PRO A 292 -6.11 -6.38 4.06
CA PRO A 292 -6.39 -7.65 3.38
C PRO A 292 -5.36 -8.74 3.70
N PHE A 293 -4.07 -8.40 3.70
CA PHE A 293 -3.02 -9.39 3.97
C PHE A 293 -3.09 -9.91 5.40
N LEU A 294 -3.26 -9.01 6.39
CA LEU A 294 -3.40 -9.41 7.78
C LEU A 294 -4.69 -10.19 8.05
N ALA A 295 -5.81 -9.82 7.42
CA ALA A 295 -7.07 -10.55 7.57
C ALA A 295 -6.90 -12.02 7.15
N LEU A 296 -6.29 -12.25 5.98
CA LEU A 296 -6.01 -13.59 5.48
C LEU A 296 -5.03 -14.36 6.38
N SER A 297 -3.91 -13.74 6.75
CA SER A 297 -2.91 -14.39 7.62
C SER A 297 -3.49 -14.73 9.01
N ARG A 298 -4.32 -13.87 9.57
CA ARG A 298 -4.97 -14.11 10.87
C ARG A 298 -5.99 -15.23 10.78
N ALA A 299 -6.82 -15.23 9.74
CA ALA A 299 -7.80 -16.29 9.52
C ALA A 299 -7.13 -17.68 9.37
N ALA A 300 -5.96 -17.74 8.71
CA ALA A 300 -5.23 -18.98 8.53
C ALA A 300 -4.55 -19.50 9.82
N ILE A 301 -4.05 -18.61 10.69
CA ILE A 301 -3.16 -18.98 11.80
C ILE A 301 -3.85 -18.90 13.18
N ILE A 302 -4.71 -17.91 13.43
CA ILE A 302 -5.32 -17.70 14.76
C ILE A 302 -6.16 -18.88 15.26
N PRO A 303 -6.94 -19.59 14.42
CA PRO A 303 -7.75 -20.72 14.87
C PRO A 303 -6.93 -21.89 15.46
N VAL A 304 -5.61 -21.95 15.22
CA VAL A 304 -4.75 -23.02 15.72
C VAL A 304 -4.38 -22.76 17.19
N LYS A 305 -5.20 -23.31 18.11
CA LYS A 305 -5.11 -23.06 19.56
C LYS A 305 -3.85 -23.60 20.25
N SER A 306 -3.07 -24.46 19.59
CA SER A 306 -1.89 -25.13 20.18
C SER A 306 -0.58 -24.36 20.05
N ILE A 307 -0.57 -23.20 19.38
CA ILE A 307 0.67 -22.48 19.05
C ILE A 307 0.98 -21.42 20.12
N PRO A 308 2.23 -21.36 20.66
CA PRO A 308 2.65 -20.29 21.56
C PRO A 308 2.51 -18.90 20.92
N VAL A 309 2.11 -17.89 21.71
CA VAL A 309 1.82 -16.53 21.22
C VAL A 309 2.97 -15.92 20.41
N GLY A 310 4.23 -16.15 20.81
CA GLY A 310 5.40 -15.67 20.07
C GLY A 310 5.52 -16.29 18.67
N LEU A 311 5.35 -17.61 18.57
CA LEU A 311 5.37 -18.34 17.30
C LEU A 311 4.16 -17.96 16.45
N GLN A 312 2.97 -17.80 17.05
CA GLN A 312 1.78 -17.35 16.36
C GLN A 312 1.99 -15.98 15.69
N ARG A 313 2.56 -15.01 16.42
CA ARG A 313 2.89 -13.68 15.88
C ARG A 313 3.89 -13.77 14.73
N PHE A 314 4.93 -14.61 14.88
CA PHE A 314 5.90 -14.84 13.82
C PHE A 314 5.25 -15.43 12.56
N LEU A 315 4.44 -16.49 12.71
CA LEU A 315 3.73 -17.13 11.60
C LEU A 315 2.76 -16.19 10.88
N VAL A 316 2.05 -15.33 11.62
CA VAL A 316 1.20 -14.30 11.02
C VAL A 316 2.05 -13.33 10.18
N ILE A 317 3.17 -12.85 10.70
CA ILE A 317 4.08 -11.95 9.96
C ILE A 317 4.63 -12.66 8.71
N SER A 318 5.09 -13.91 8.85
CA SER A 318 5.61 -14.71 7.73
C SER A 318 4.57 -14.94 6.65
N CYS A 319 3.34 -15.29 7.04
CA CYS A 319 2.23 -15.43 6.11
C CYS A 319 1.88 -14.09 5.43
N THR A 320 1.91 -12.98 6.16
CA THR A 320 1.62 -11.64 5.59
C THR A 320 2.65 -11.25 4.54
N PHE A 321 3.95 -11.45 4.81
CA PHE A 321 5.00 -11.20 3.82
C PHE A 321 4.94 -12.17 2.64
N PHE A 322 4.62 -13.44 2.87
CA PHE A 322 4.40 -14.41 1.79
C PHE A 322 3.27 -13.98 0.85
N VAL A 323 2.11 -13.61 1.42
CA VAL A 323 0.97 -13.11 0.64
C VAL A 323 1.34 -11.84 -0.13
N SER A 324 2.06 -10.90 0.49
CA SER A 324 2.61 -9.72 -0.19
C SER A 324 3.53 -10.12 -1.35
N GLY A 325 4.40 -11.12 -1.14
CA GLY A 325 5.29 -11.66 -2.16
C GLY A 325 4.54 -12.24 -3.35
N VAL A 326 3.45 -12.99 -3.12
CA VAL A 326 2.60 -13.54 -4.20
C VAL A 326 2.10 -12.46 -5.15
N VAL A 327 1.72 -11.29 -4.62
CA VAL A 327 1.26 -10.16 -5.47
C VAL A 327 2.41 -9.59 -6.31
N HIS A 328 3.59 -9.43 -5.72
CA HIS A 328 4.76 -8.89 -6.43
C HIS A 328 5.35 -9.87 -7.45
N VAL A 329 5.37 -11.18 -7.17
CA VAL A 329 5.84 -12.17 -8.15
C VAL A 329 4.88 -12.31 -9.33
N ALA A 330 3.58 -12.07 -9.13
CA ALA A 330 2.62 -12.03 -10.24
C ALA A 330 2.94 -10.89 -11.22
N GLY A 331 3.21 -9.69 -10.71
CA GLY A 331 3.68 -8.56 -11.52
C GLY A 331 5.03 -8.86 -12.19
N THR A 332 5.96 -9.43 -11.42
CA THR A 332 7.30 -9.82 -11.90
C THR A 332 7.19 -10.78 -13.08
N TYR A 333 6.47 -11.89 -12.92
CA TYR A 333 6.30 -12.91 -13.95
C TYR A 333 5.60 -12.35 -15.18
N ALA A 334 4.55 -11.54 -15.00
CA ALA A 334 3.83 -10.96 -16.12
C ALA A 334 4.75 -10.13 -17.05
N VAL A 335 5.73 -9.43 -16.48
CA VAL A 335 6.72 -8.66 -17.25
C VAL A 335 7.88 -9.53 -17.74
N SER A 336 8.53 -10.29 -16.87
CA SER A 336 9.77 -11.00 -17.20
C SER A 336 9.58 -12.34 -17.90
N GLN A 337 8.46 -13.02 -17.61
CA GLN A 337 8.22 -14.44 -17.92
C GLN A 337 9.38 -15.35 -17.46
N ASP A 338 10.07 -14.96 -16.38
CA ASP A 338 11.24 -15.65 -15.84
C ASP A 338 10.96 -16.23 -14.44
N VAL A 339 11.04 -17.56 -14.33
CA VAL A 339 10.82 -18.30 -13.08
C VAL A 339 11.94 -18.06 -12.06
N PHE A 340 13.17 -17.80 -12.52
CA PHE A 340 14.27 -17.47 -11.63
C PHE A 340 14.02 -16.12 -10.96
N ALA A 341 13.67 -15.09 -11.74
CA ALA A 341 13.29 -13.78 -11.20
C ALA A 341 12.13 -13.87 -10.19
N VAL A 342 11.10 -14.67 -10.49
CA VAL A 342 10.00 -14.96 -9.57
C VAL A 342 10.49 -15.58 -8.25
N SER A 343 11.37 -16.58 -8.34
CA SER A 343 11.90 -17.29 -7.17
C SER A 343 12.74 -16.38 -6.28
N MET A 344 13.55 -15.50 -6.89
CA MET A 344 14.34 -14.50 -6.17
C MET A 344 13.45 -13.46 -5.49
N MET A 345 12.41 -12.97 -6.16
CA MET A 345 11.47 -12.03 -5.57
C MET A 345 10.66 -12.67 -4.43
N MET A 346 10.22 -13.92 -4.56
CA MET A 346 9.57 -14.64 -3.45
C MET A 346 10.53 -14.80 -2.26
N SER A 347 11.79 -15.15 -2.53
CA SER A 347 12.82 -15.29 -1.49
C SER A 347 13.06 -14.00 -0.72
N PHE A 348 13.05 -12.85 -1.41
CA PHE A 348 13.12 -11.51 -0.78
C PHE A 348 12.00 -11.31 0.26
N PHE A 349 10.76 -11.66 -0.07
CA PHE A 349 9.65 -11.53 0.89
C PHE A 349 9.71 -12.56 2.02
N CYS A 350 10.08 -13.80 1.71
CA CYS A 350 10.17 -14.87 2.71
C CYS A 350 11.29 -14.66 3.73
N ILE A 351 12.39 -14.02 3.37
CA ILE A 351 13.52 -13.78 4.29
C ILE A 351 13.26 -12.61 5.26
N LEU A 352 12.43 -11.64 4.88
CA LEU A 352 12.11 -10.44 5.66
C LEU A 352 11.65 -10.71 7.11
N PRO A 353 10.67 -11.62 7.37
CA PRO A 353 10.26 -11.99 8.72
C PRO A 353 11.42 -12.49 9.60
N PHE A 354 12.36 -13.24 9.02
CA PHE A 354 13.53 -13.75 9.72
C PHE A 354 14.50 -12.62 10.06
N CYS A 355 14.78 -11.71 9.11
CA CYS A 355 15.59 -10.52 9.35
C CYS A 355 14.98 -9.61 10.43
N ILE A 356 13.66 -9.38 10.38
CA ILE A 356 12.92 -8.61 11.39
C ILE A 356 13.05 -9.26 12.77
N THR A 357 12.88 -10.58 12.85
CA THR A 357 12.98 -11.32 14.12
C THR A 357 14.40 -11.34 14.65
N ALA A 358 15.40 -11.56 13.79
CA ALA A 358 16.81 -11.53 14.15
C ALA A 358 17.23 -10.16 14.68
N GLN A 359 16.85 -9.07 14.00
CA GLN A 359 17.11 -7.72 14.48
C GLN A 359 16.41 -7.43 15.80
N HIS A 360 15.14 -7.85 15.95
CA HIS A 360 14.40 -7.69 17.19
C HIS A 360 15.06 -8.43 18.36
N LEU A 361 15.50 -9.67 18.17
CA LEU A 361 16.21 -10.43 19.20
C LEU A 361 17.54 -9.76 19.56
N LEU A 362 18.32 -9.34 18.56
CA LEU A 362 19.61 -8.68 18.78
C LEU A 362 19.44 -7.35 19.54
N SER A 363 18.64 -6.45 19.02
CA SER A 363 18.57 -5.05 19.47
C SER A 363 17.63 -4.82 20.65
N ASP A 364 16.53 -5.57 20.74
CA ASP A 364 15.53 -5.35 21.79
C ASP A 364 15.62 -6.38 22.94
N ARG A 365 16.38 -7.48 22.75
CA ARG A 365 16.54 -8.52 23.79
C ARG A 365 17.99 -8.68 24.21
N PHE A 366 18.92 -9.00 23.31
CA PHE A 366 20.30 -9.32 23.69
C PHE A 366 21.12 -8.09 24.10
N LEU A 367 21.21 -7.05 23.26
CA LEU A 367 22.02 -5.87 23.57
C LEU A 367 21.60 -5.14 24.86
N PRO A 368 20.29 -4.97 25.17
CA PRO A 368 19.87 -4.36 26.44
C PRO A 368 20.21 -5.20 27.69
N LEU A 369 20.48 -6.50 27.55
CA LEU A 369 20.95 -7.35 28.65
C LEU A 369 22.46 -7.23 28.87
N LEU A 370 23.23 -6.97 27.81
CA LEU A 370 24.68 -6.89 27.85
C LEU A 370 25.19 -5.48 28.15
N LEU A 371 24.44 -4.44 27.75
CA LEU A 371 24.86 -3.05 27.86
C LEU A 371 24.18 -2.34 29.05
N PRO A 372 24.90 -1.48 29.79
CA PRO A 372 24.29 -0.70 30.87
C PRO A 372 23.25 0.27 30.31
N ARG A 373 22.28 0.71 31.12
CA ARG A 373 21.29 1.71 30.68
C ARG A 373 21.89 3.11 30.61
N SER A 374 22.60 3.42 29.53
CA SER A 374 23.30 4.69 29.31
C SER A 374 22.96 5.30 27.93
N ALA A 375 23.31 6.58 27.73
CA ALA A 375 23.20 7.22 26.42
C ALA A 375 24.11 6.55 25.37
N PHE A 376 25.31 6.14 25.78
CA PHE A 376 26.24 5.40 24.94
C PHE A 376 25.64 4.08 24.46
N SER A 377 24.97 3.34 25.33
CA SER A 377 24.32 2.07 24.96
C SER A 377 23.20 2.27 23.94
N ARG A 378 22.45 3.38 24.04
CA ARG A 378 21.43 3.72 23.04
C ARG A 378 22.05 4.03 21.68
N LEU A 379 23.14 4.78 21.66
CA LEU A 379 23.89 5.06 20.43
C LEU A 379 24.46 3.76 19.83
N ALA A 380 25.02 2.87 20.65
CA ALA A 380 25.55 1.59 20.22
C ALA A 380 24.45 0.71 19.58
N ILE A 381 23.28 0.59 20.23
CA ILE A 381 22.13 -0.15 19.66
C ILE A 381 21.66 0.48 18.34
N TRP A 382 21.62 1.81 18.26
CA TRP A 382 21.26 2.51 17.03
C TRP A 382 22.26 2.25 15.89
N LEU A 383 23.56 2.26 16.17
CA LEU A 383 24.61 1.94 15.20
C LEU A 383 24.53 0.48 14.73
N VAL A 384 24.24 -0.47 15.64
CA VAL A 384 23.99 -1.87 15.27
C VAL A 384 22.77 -1.99 14.38
N ASN A 385 21.68 -1.28 14.70
CA ASN A 385 20.48 -1.24 13.86
C ASN A 385 20.78 -0.67 12.46
N MET A 386 21.52 0.43 12.40
CA MET A 386 21.98 1.01 11.14
C MET A 386 22.81 0.02 10.34
N ALA A 387 23.83 -0.59 10.94
CA ALA A 387 24.66 -1.60 10.28
C ALA A 387 23.83 -2.80 9.80
N PHE A 388 22.85 -3.26 10.59
CA PHE A 388 21.95 -4.35 10.23
C PHE A 388 21.10 -4.00 9.01
N VAL A 389 20.44 -2.83 9.02
CA VAL A 389 19.60 -2.39 7.89
C VAL A 389 20.44 -2.15 6.64
N MET A 390 21.62 -1.53 6.78
CA MET A 390 22.53 -1.31 5.65
C MET A 390 23.06 -2.63 5.09
N GLY A 391 23.41 -3.60 5.93
CA GLY A 391 23.83 -4.93 5.52
C GLY A 391 22.70 -5.71 4.83
N TRP A 392 21.49 -5.68 5.41
CA TRP A 392 20.30 -6.24 4.79
C TRP A 392 20.04 -5.60 3.42
N ALA A 393 19.98 -4.27 3.34
CA ALA A 393 19.74 -3.54 2.10
C ALA A 393 20.83 -3.84 1.07
N HIS A 394 22.10 -3.88 1.48
CA HIS A 394 23.22 -4.23 0.60
C HIS A 394 23.02 -5.63 -0.01
N ILE A 395 22.64 -6.63 0.79
CA ILE A 395 22.48 -8.01 0.32
C ILE A 395 21.22 -8.18 -0.54
N THR A 396 20.10 -7.60 -0.13
CA THR A 396 18.78 -7.87 -0.74
C THR A 396 18.37 -6.88 -1.80
N SER A 397 18.95 -5.66 -1.85
CA SER A 397 18.61 -4.68 -2.89
C SER A 397 18.91 -5.14 -4.31
N PRO A 398 20.01 -5.88 -4.61
CA PRO A 398 20.23 -6.41 -5.94
C PRO A 398 19.13 -7.39 -6.34
N TRP A 399 18.64 -8.23 -5.41
CA TRP A 399 17.56 -9.16 -5.71
C TRP A 399 16.30 -8.42 -6.13
N PHE A 400 15.98 -7.35 -5.42
CA PHE A 400 14.84 -6.51 -5.75
C PHE A 400 15.03 -5.79 -7.08
N LEU A 401 16.17 -5.13 -7.29
CA LEU A 401 16.42 -4.37 -8.51
C LEU A 401 16.45 -5.25 -9.77
N ASP A 402 17.11 -6.40 -9.67
CA ASP A 402 17.45 -7.20 -10.86
C ASP A 402 16.31 -8.13 -11.27
N HIS A 403 15.49 -8.52 -10.29
CA HIS A 403 14.46 -9.54 -10.50
C HIS A 403 13.03 -9.04 -10.35
N SER A 404 12.76 -7.95 -9.62
CA SER A 404 11.34 -7.56 -9.39
C SER A 404 10.63 -7.02 -10.62
N LYS A 405 11.37 -6.55 -11.64
CA LYS A 405 10.85 -5.73 -12.75
C LYS A 405 10.14 -4.44 -12.34
N LEU A 406 10.19 -4.09 -11.05
CA LEU A 406 9.60 -2.85 -10.55
C LEU A 406 10.37 -1.60 -10.99
N PRO A 407 11.72 -1.58 -11.03
CA PRO A 407 12.45 -0.42 -11.55
C PRO A 407 12.06 -0.07 -12.99
N GLU A 408 11.93 -1.08 -13.87
CA GLU A 408 11.52 -0.92 -15.26
C GLU A 408 10.03 -0.53 -15.38
N ALA A 409 9.16 -1.13 -14.54
CA ALA A 409 7.76 -0.74 -14.47
C ALA A 409 7.58 0.73 -14.02
N ILE A 410 8.28 1.16 -12.97
CA ILE A 410 8.24 2.56 -12.49
C ILE A 410 8.89 3.50 -13.51
N GLY A 411 9.98 3.07 -14.16
CA GLY A 411 10.66 3.80 -15.21
C GLY A 411 9.83 4.00 -16.49
N SER A 412 8.85 3.13 -16.74
CA SER A 412 7.95 3.18 -17.90
C SER A 412 6.60 3.83 -17.62
N VAL A 413 6.39 4.39 -16.41
CA VAL A 413 5.18 5.16 -16.10
C VAL A 413 5.07 6.33 -17.10
N PRO A 414 3.95 6.47 -17.83
CA PRO A 414 3.80 7.56 -18.78
C PRO A 414 3.68 8.88 -18.03
N LEU A 415 4.61 9.80 -18.28
CA LEU A 415 4.54 11.18 -17.81
C LEU A 415 4.12 12.08 -18.98
N PRO A 416 3.05 12.89 -18.84
CA PRO A 416 2.57 13.73 -19.93
C PRO A 416 3.60 14.78 -20.36
N VAL A 417 4.36 15.33 -19.41
CA VAL A 417 5.40 16.35 -19.65
C VAL A 417 6.62 16.11 -18.76
N SER A 418 7.82 16.14 -19.31
CA SER A 418 9.05 16.07 -18.51
C SER A 418 9.66 17.45 -18.34
N VAL A 419 9.79 17.90 -17.09
CA VAL A 419 10.45 19.16 -16.72
C VAL A 419 11.92 19.11 -17.12
N TRP A 420 12.57 17.95 -16.93
CA TRP A 420 13.97 17.77 -17.30
C TRP A 420 14.21 17.75 -18.82
N LYS A 421 13.23 17.31 -19.62
CA LYS A 421 13.31 17.45 -21.09
C LYS A 421 13.20 18.92 -21.49
N LEU A 422 12.20 19.61 -20.96
CA LEU A 422 12.01 21.04 -21.24
C LEU A 422 13.22 21.88 -20.83
N ALA A 423 13.89 21.54 -19.72
CA ALA A 423 15.08 22.24 -19.26
C ALA A 423 16.37 21.88 -20.04
N ALA A 424 16.39 20.76 -20.77
CA ALA A 424 17.52 20.37 -21.62
C ALA A 424 17.42 20.99 -23.03
N ASP A 425 16.21 21.36 -23.45
CA ASP A 425 15.92 22.01 -24.73
C ASP A 425 16.02 23.55 -24.67
N VAL A 426 16.33 24.12 -23.49
CA VAL A 426 16.60 25.55 -23.22
C VAL A 426 18.08 25.72 -22.91
#